data_AF-A0A9P7JJ12-F1
#
_entry.id   AF-A0A9P7JJ12-F1
#
_cell.length_a   1.000
_cell.length_b   1.000
_cell.length_c   1.000
_cell.angle_alpha   90.00
_cell.angle_beta   90.00
_cell.angle_gamma   90.00
#
_symmetry.space_group_name_H-M   'P 1'
#
loop_
_entity.id
_entity.type
_entity.pdbx_description
1 polymer ?
#
loop_
_entity_poly.entity_id
_entity_poly.type
_entity_poly.pdbx_seq_one_letter_code
_entity_poly.pdbx_strand_id
1 'polypeptide(L)'
;MVRRTIVFRCLLVACAVLPCVYLLSRRRIHVLADLGQTPWDNLASPSRPLAASFLVGANRSSNVQRVSLVSASQSYPDVTAVVLNWSRLPNVVRIVGLLCGPWLEDVVAEIVVWNNNPREISYQKFVKTGCPSEKLRIYNSPHNAYFQARYIACEQATTRFCFLQDDDYLIMPEVIRTLHARALGTPDHSIHLLPPHEVLSTQLRTVVTSDGVHTSSAWLGHGTILPRTGAVDFLALLHRLNASEDEMKMADNYFTILNNQIPEVWFDQGIELGGGQPFTVGMEGNERNKMHIINACRYLDTLLSTFRASDMSRKLRLPFIEVDGVIPAEHPIFQAPCLGASCLLQTNIPLLPTTSKAGSHSADDIFMQELRGIQSLGQDAVDHYLRFLLLRLSTAARTLHSAVHFVR
;
A
#
# COMPACT_ATOMS: atom_id res chain seq x y z
N MET A 1 -44.53 1.36 31.62
CA MET A 1 -44.67 0.84 30.24
C MET A 1 -44.11 1.83 29.19
N VAL A 2 -43.02 2.56 29.48
CA VAL A 2 -42.38 3.52 28.55
C VAL A 2 -40.87 3.51 28.83
N ARG A 3 -40.13 2.53 28.30
CA ARG A 3 -38.65 2.54 28.31
C ARG A 3 -37.97 1.57 27.33
N ARG A 4 -38.71 0.99 26.37
CA ARG A 4 -38.16 0.02 25.39
C ARG A 4 -38.09 0.53 23.94
N THR A 5 -38.52 1.75 23.65
CA THR A 5 -38.67 2.23 22.26
C THR A 5 -37.45 3.00 21.72
N ILE A 6 -36.51 3.42 22.57
CA ILE A 6 -35.36 4.25 22.14
C ILE A 6 -34.16 3.41 21.67
N VAL A 7 -33.97 2.19 22.19
CA VAL A 7 -32.85 1.32 21.81
C VAL A 7 -33.02 0.74 20.39
N PHE A 8 -34.27 0.60 19.90
CA PHE A 8 -34.53 0.02 18.58
C PHE A 8 -34.26 0.97 17.41
N ARG A 9 -34.23 2.30 17.63
CA ARG A 9 -33.98 3.28 16.56
C ARG A 9 -32.50 3.51 16.26
N CYS A 10 -31.59 3.23 17.20
CA CYS A 10 -30.14 3.33 16.94
C CYS A 10 -29.59 2.12 16.17
N LEU A 11 -30.15 0.93 16.38
CA LEU A 11 -29.73 -0.29 15.67
C LEU A 11 -30.16 -0.31 14.19
N LEU A 12 -31.28 0.32 13.84
CA LEU A 12 -31.76 0.36 12.45
C LEU A 12 -30.99 1.33 11.55
N VAL A 13 -30.38 2.39 12.11
CA VAL A 13 -29.56 3.33 11.33
C VAL A 13 -28.17 2.75 11.03
N ALA A 14 -27.62 1.91 11.92
CA ALA A 14 -26.33 1.25 11.71
C ALA A 14 -26.37 0.19 10.58
N CYS A 15 -27.50 -0.51 10.38
CA CYS A 15 -27.62 -1.54 9.34
C CYS A 15 -27.85 -0.99 7.92
N ALA A 16 -28.22 0.29 7.76
CA ALA A 16 -28.56 0.86 6.46
C ALA A 16 -27.40 1.61 5.77
N VAL A 17 -26.38 2.05 6.52
CA VAL A 17 -25.29 2.87 5.97
C VAL A 17 -24.09 2.02 5.51
N LEU A 18 -23.84 0.88 6.17
CA LEU A 18 -22.71 -0.02 5.84
C LEU A 18 -22.81 -0.75 4.48
N PRO A 19 -23.99 -1.08 3.90
CA PRO A 19 -24.05 -1.74 2.59
C PRO A 19 -23.80 -0.80 1.40
N CYS A 20 -23.86 0.53 1.57
CA CYS A 20 -23.77 1.47 0.43
C CYS A 20 -22.35 1.61 -0.12
N VAL A 21 -21.31 1.54 0.72
CA VAL A 21 -19.91 1.49 0.26
C VAL A 21 -19.64 0.20 -0.53
N TYR A 22 -20.36 -0.89 -0.20
CA TYR A 22 -20.20 -2.20 -0.82
C TYR A 22 -20.84 -2.33 -2.20
N LEU A 23 -21.95 -1.64 -2.48
CA LEU A 23 -22.60 -1.66 -3.80
C LEU A 23 -21.84 -0.84 -4.86
N LEU A 24 -21.00 0.11 -4.45
CA LEU A 24 -20.21 0.95 -5.35
C LEU A 24 -18.95 0.26 -5.88
N SER A 25 -18.39 -0.74 -5.17
CA SER A 25 -17.26 -1.55 -5.68
C SER A 25 -17.65 -2.42 -6.89
N ARG A 26 -18.94 -2.74 -7.06
CA ARG A 26 -19.45 -3.56 -8.17
C ARG A 26 -19.71 -2.79 -9.47
N ARG A 27 -19.77 -1.46 -9.48
CA ARG A 27 -19.89 -0.67 -10.71
C ARG A 27 -18.50 -0.31 -11.24
N ARG A 28 -17.72 -1.34 -11.64
CA ARG A 28 -16.47 -1.11 -12.35
C ARG A 28 -16.69 -0.86 -13.84
N ILE A 29 -16.36 0.39 -14.15
CA ILE A 29 -15.88 1.00 -15.38
C ILE A 29 -15.33 -0.02 -16.41
N HIS A 30 -16.06 -0.17 -17.52
CA HIS A 30 -15.67 -0.87 -18.77
C HIS A 30 -14.54 -0.16 -19.56
N VAL A 31 -13.87 0.86 -19.01
CA VAL A 31 -13.00 1.78 -19.77
C VAL A 31 -11.53 1.32 -19.85
N LEU A 32 -11.09 0.33 -19.08
CA LEU A 32 -9.69 -0.16 -19.10
C LEU A 32 -9.44 -1.35 -20.05
N ALA A 33 -10.47 -1.85 -20.73
CA ALA A 33 -10.33 -2.99 -21.65
C ALA A 33 -9.55 -2.65 -22.95
N ASP A 34 -9.48 -1.37 -23.34
CA ASP A 34 -8.84 -0.95 -24.60
C ASP A 34 -7.31 -0.80 -24.52
N LEU A 35 -6.71 -0.78 -23.32
CA LEU A 35 -5.25 -0.75 -23.17
C LEU A 35 -4.59 -2.13 -23.34
N GLY A 36 -5.39 -3.21 -23.33
CA GLY A 36 -4.90 -4.59 -23.40
C GLY A 36 -4.44 -5.08 -24.78
N GLN A 37 -4.57 -4.26 -25.83
CA GLN A 37 -4.27 -4.66 -27.21
C GLN A 37 -3.13 -3.88 -27.90
N THR A 38 -2.44 -2.99 -27.19
CA THR A 38 -1.28 -2.30 -27.78
C THR A 38 -0.06 -3.23 -27.76
N PRO A 39 0.60 -3.51 -28.92
CA PRO A 39 1.87 -4.22 -28.95
C PRO A 39 2.90 -3.44 -28.12
N TRP A 40 3.56 -4.15 -27.20
CA TRP A 40 4.52 -3.58 -26.23
C TRP A 40 5.78 -2.97 -26.87
N ASP A 41 6.00 -3.21 -28.16
CA ASP A 41 7.22 -2.82 -28.89
C ASP A 41 7.39 -1.31 -29.12
N ASN A 42 6.41 -0.46 -28.73
CA ASN A 42 6.44 0.98 -28.99
C ASN A 42 6.57 1.89 -27.74
N LEU A 43 6.87 1.34 -26.56
CA LEU A 43 7.15 2.15 -25.36
C LEU A 43 8.60 2.67 -25.36
N ALA A 44 8.98 3.42 -26.40
CA ALA A 44 10.15 4.28 -26.32
C ALA A 44 9.86 5.42 -25.33
N SER A 45 10.68 5.53 -24.28
CA SER A 45 10.54 6.54 -23.22
C SER A 45 10.53 7.95 -23.84
N PRO A 46 9.44 8.73 -23.76
CA PRO A 46 9.45 10.09 -24.23
C PRO A 46 10.25 10.95 -23.23
N SER A 47 11.46 11.32 -23.60
CA SER A 47 12.35 12.24 -22.87
C SER A 47 11.89 13.71 -22.95
N ARG A 48 10.58 13.97 -22.82
CA ARG A 48 10.05 15.35 -22.78
C ARG A 48 9.88 15.84 -21.34
N PRO A 49 10.35 17.05 -21.00
CA PRO A 49 10.10 17.64 -19.69
C PRO A 49 8.60 17.95 -19.52
N LEU A 50 7.96 17.35 -18.51
CA LEU A 50 6.59 17.66 -18.12
C LEU A 50 6.58 18.91 -17.22
N ALA A 51 5.67 19.85 -17.48
CA ALA A 51 5.46 21.03 -16.63
C ALA A 51 4.71 20.64 -15.34
N ALA A 52 5.06 21.29 -14.23
CA ALA A 52 4.73 20.88 -12.87
C ALA A 52 3.35 21.34 -12.34
N SER A 53 2.87 20.65 -11.31
CA SER A 53 1.65 20.90 -10.53
C SER A 53 1.90 21.80 -9.29
N PHE A 54 0.84 22.46 -8.81
CA PHE A 54 0.85 23.52 -7.80
C PHE A 54 1.06 23.04 -6.36
N LEU A 55 1.92 23.75 -5.60
CA LEU A 55 1.94 23.76 -4.14
C LEU A 55 1.32 25.08 -3.65
N VAL A 56 0.32 25.02 -2.77
CA VAL A 56 -0.26 26.22 -2.14
C VAL A 56 0.51 26.53 -0.85
N GLY A 57 0.92 27.79 -0.67
CA GLY A 57 1.62 28.27 0.54
C GLY A 57 3.16 28.23 0.50
N ALA A 58 3.75 27.68 -0.57
CA ALA A 58 5.17 27.82 -0.82
C ALA A 58 5.49 29.27 -1.24
N ASN A 59 6.51 29.88 -0.64
CA ASN A 59 7.00 31.18 -1.07
C ASN A 59 7.26 31.12 -2.58
N ARG A 60 6.87 32.14 -3.37
CA ARG A 60 6.99 32.11 -4.85
C ARG A 60 8.42 31.85 -5.39
N SER A 61 9.42 31.82 -4.51
CA SER A 61 10.82 31.52 -4.77
C SER A 61 11.30 30.11 -4.36
N SER A 62 10.50 29.31 -3.65
CA SER A 62 10.85 27.91 -3.35
C SER A 62 10.31 27.02 -4.47
N ASN A 63 11.13 26.93 -5.51
CA ASN A 63 10.89 26.23 -6.76
C ASN A 63 10.44 24.78 -6.53
N VAL A 64 9.42 24.39 -7.29
CA VAL A 64 9.02 23.00 -7.52
C VAL A 64 10.27 22.15 -7.77
N GLN A 65 10.45 21.10 -6.96
CA GLN A 65 11.46 20.11 -7.25
C GLN A 65 10.79 18.97 -8.02
N ARG A 66 11.08 18.83 -9.32
CA ARG A 66 11.11 17.49 -9.89
C ARG A 66 12.17 16.78 -9.08
N VAL A 67 11.78 15.81 -8.25
CA VAL A 67 12.74 14.85 -7.75
C VAL A 67 13.17 14.08 -8.99
N SER A 68 14.16 14.61 -9.71
CA SER A 68 14.92 13.81 -10.67
C SER A 68 15.45 12.68 -9.83
N LEU A 69 14.87 11.50 -10.04
CA LEU A 69 15.38 10.29 -9.46
C LEU A 69 16.88 10.30 -9.72
N VAL A 70 17.65 10.11 -8.65
CA VAL A 70 19.12 10.06 -8.68
C VAL A 70 19.50 9.31 -9.95
N SER A 71 20.25 9.97 -10.84
CA SER A 71 20.74 9.32 -12.06
C SER A 71 21.37 8.02 -11.59
N ALA A 72 20.87 6.88 -12.10
CA ALA A 72 21.28 5.55 -11.67
C ALA A 72 22.81 5.45 -11.78
N SER A 73 23.49 5.78 -10.69
CA SER A 73 24.93 5.81 -10.61
C SER A 73 25.36 4.36 -10.44
N GLN A 74 25.48 3.60 -11.54
CA GLN A 74 25.91 2.18 -11.54
C GLN A 74 25.45 1.43 -10.29
N SER A 75 24.16 1.52 -9.96
CA SER A 75 23.62 0.80 -8.81
C SER A 75 23.51 -0.64 -9.25
N TYR A 76 24.18 -1.53 -8.52
CA TYR A 76 23.87 -2.95 -8.64
C TYR A 76 22.39 -3.14 -8.28
N PRO A 77 21.66 -4.04 -8.96
CA PRO A 77 20.29 -4.34 -8.58
C PRO A 77 20.28 -4.89 -7.14
N ASP A 78 19.45 -4.30 -6.29
CA ASP A 78 19.38 -4.58 -4.86
C ASP A 78 17.94 -4.75 -4.35
N VAL A 79 17.02 -5.11 -5.27
CA VAL A 79 15.63 -5.47 -4.98
C VAL A 79 15.38 -6.96 -5.26
N THR A 80 14.84 -7.69 -4.30
CA THR A 80 14.19 -8.99 -4.55
C THR A 80 12.69 -8.77 -4.74
N ALA A 81 12.15 -9.12 -5.90
CA ALA A 81 10.71 -9.05 -6.14
C ALA A 81 10.03 -10.34 -5.65
N VAL A 82 9.07 -10.24 -4.74
CA VAL A 82 8.31 -11.37 -4.19
C VAL A 82 6.89 -11.33 -4.74
N VAL A 83 6.49 -12.39 -5.44
CA VAL A 83 5.15 -12.55 -6.00
C VAL A 83 4.46 -13.72 -5.31
N LEU A 84 3.33 -13.47 -4.66
CA LEU A 84 2.53 -14.52 -4.05
C LEU A 84 1.63 -15.17 -5.10
N ASN A 85 1.69 -16.49 -5.24
CA ASN A 85 0.79 -17.26 -6.10
C ASN A 85 -0.19 -18.06 -5.23
N TRP A 86 -1.49 -17.89 -5.45
CA TRP A 86 -2.51 -18.76 -4.87
C TRP A 86 -3.40 -19.39 -5.92
N SER A 87 -4.05 -18.61 -6.78
CA SER A 87 -5.08 -19.17 -7.68
C SER A 87 -4.97 -18.71 -9.12
N ARG A 88 -4.03 -17.81 -9.42
CA ARG A 88 -3.97 -17.11 -10.71
C ARG A 88 -2.59 -17.25 -11.36
N LEU A 89 -2.09 -18.49 -11.47
CA LEU A 89 -0.80 -18.76 -12.09
C LEU A 89 -0.57 -18.05 -13.45
N PRO A 90 -1.55 -17.94 -14.38
CA PRO A 90 -1.34 -17.17 -15.61
C PRO A 90 -0.98 -15.69 -15.37
N ASN A 91 -1.56 -15.06 -14.35
CA ASN A 91 -1.22 -13.70 -13.95
C ASN A 91 0.20 -13.65 -13.40
N VAL A 92 0.59 -14.60 -12.56
CA VAL A 92 1.95 -14.70 -12.01
C VAL A 92 2.99 -14.85 -13.12
N VAL A 93 2.72 -15.67 -14.15
CA VAL A 93 3.61 -15.78 -15.32
C VAL A 93 3.76 -14.43 -16.02
N ARG A 94 2.68 -13.66 -16.19
CA ARG A 94 2.72 -12.32 -16.78
C ARG A 94 3.52 -11.33 -15.90
N ILE A 95 3.29 -11.34 -14.59
CA ILE A 95 3.98 -10.48 -13.63
C ILE A 95 5.49 -10.78 -13.65
N VAL A 96 5.89 -12.06 -13.61
CA VAL A 96 7.30 -12.46 -13.69
C VAL A 96 7.94 -12.00 -15.00
N GLY A 97 7.25 -12.13 -16.14
CA GLY A 97 7.77 -11.60 -17.40
C GLY A 97 8.02 -10.10 -17.40
N LEU A 98 7.14 -9.33 -16.73
CA LEU A 98 7.34 -7.90 -16.55
C LEU A 98 8.53 -7.62 -15.62
N LEU A 99 8.60 -8.28 -14.45
CA LEU A 99 9.67 -8.05 -13.46
C LEU A 99 11.07 -8.44 -13.97
N CYS A 100 11.12 -9.40 -14.89
CA CYS A 100 12.38 -9.91 -15.44
C CYS A 100 12.86 -9.19 -16.70
N GLY A 101 12.04 -8.29 -17.25
CA GLY A 101 12.37 -7.55 -18.46
C GLY A 101 13.58 -6.60 -18.29
N PRO A 102 14.23 -6.21 -19.40
CA PRO A 102 15.44 -5.38 -19.39
C PRO A 102 15.21 -4.00 -18.74
N TRP A 103 13.98 -3.52 -18.74
CA TRP A 103 13.57 -2.27 -18.09
C TRP A 103 13.62 -2.32 -16.56
N LEU A 104 13.98 -3.44 -15.91
CA LEU A 104 14.18 -3.52 -14.45
C LEU A 104 15.51 -4.22 -14.09
N GLU A 105 16.42 -4.40 -15.04
CA GLU A 105 17.67 -5.13 -14.82
C GLU A 105 18.62 -4.49 -13.79
N ASP A 106 18.61 -3.17 -13.69
CA ASP A 106 19.37 -2.35 -12.74
C ASP A 106 18.65 -2.15 -11.39
N VAL A 107 17.45 -2.72 -11.21
CA VAL A 107 16.66 -2.61 -9.98
C VAL A 107 16.42 -3.99 -9.36
N VAL A 108 15.83 -4.90 -10.13
CA VAL A 108 15.42 -6.23 -9.64
C VAL A 108 16.56 -7.23 -9.85
N ALA A 109 17.13 -7.71 -8.75
CA ALA A 109 18.23 -8.67 -8.74
C ALA A 109 17.72 -10.11 -8.83
N GLU A 110 16.67 -10.42 -8.09
CA GLU A 110 16.06 -11.75 -7.97
C GLU A 110 14.53 -11.61 -7.95
N ILE A 111 13.84 -12.62 -8.47
CA ILE A 111 12.40 -12.77 -8.38
C ILE A 111 12.10 -14.06 -7.63
N VAL A 112 11.34 -13.97 -6.55
CA VAL A 112 10.84 -15.10 -5.77
C VAL A 112 9.34 -15.25 -6.02
N VAL A 113 8.94 -16.36 -6.62
CA VAL A 113 7.53 -16.76 -6.67
C VAL A 113 7.27 -17.70 -5.50
N TRP A 114 6.48 -17.22 -4.53
CA TRP A 114 6.02 -18.04 -3.42
C TRP A 114 4.68 -18.67 -3.76
N ASN A 115 4.69 -19.97 -4.04
CA ASN A 115 3.51 -20.73 -4.37
C ASN A 115 2.83 -21.26 -3.11
N ASN A 116 1.73 -20.63 -2.73
CA ASN A 116 0.83 -21.10 -1.68
C ASN A 116 -0.17 -22.15 -2.20
N ASN A 117 -0.28 -22.37 -3.51
CA ASN A 117 -1.20 -23.37 -4.07
C ASN A 117 -0.69 -24.80 -3.79
N PRO A 118 -1.56 -25.77 -3.43
CA PRO A 118 -1.15 -27.16 -3.23
C PRO A 118 -0.62 -27.85 -4.49
N ARG A 119 -0.89 -27.30 -5.69
CA ARG A 119 -0.31 -27.77 -6.94
C ARG A 119 1.05 -27.12 -7.12
N GLU A 120 2.08 -27.93 -7.07
CA GLU A 120 3.44 -27.47 -7.31
C GLU A 120 3.62 -26.88 -8.71
N ILE A 121 4.45 -25.85 -8.78
CA ILE A 121 4.86 -25.21 -10.02
C ILE A 121 6.37 -25.35 -10.19
N SER A 122 6.82 -25.34 -11.43
CA SER A 122 8.24 -25.42 -11.79
C SER A 122 8.59 -24.34 -12.80
N TYR A 123 9.89 -24.13 -12.99
CA TYR A 123 10.42 -23.15 -13.94
C TYR A 123 9.87 -23.31 -15.37
N GLN A 124 9.46 -24.53 -15.75
CA GLN A 124 8.84 -24.80 -17.07
C GLN A 124 7.61 -23.93 -17.37
N LYS A 125 6.89 -23.47 -16.33
CA LYS A 125 5.76 -22.54 -16.50
C LYS A 125 6.19 -21.13 -16.92
N PHE A 126 7.44 -20.78 -16.68
CA PHE A 126 7.99 -19.44 -16.87
C PHE A 126 8.96 -19.34 -18.05
N VAL A 127 9.33 -20.44 -18.73
CA VAL A 127 10.29 -20.40 -19.87
C VAL A 127 9.90 -19.37 -20.93
N LYS A 128 8.60 -19.20 -21.20
CA LYS A 128 8.09 -18.23 -22.19
C LYS A 128 8.23 -16.76 -21.78
N THR A 129 8.53 -16.48 -20.50
CA THR A 129 8.78 -15.11 -20.04
C THR A 129 10.17 -14.62 -20.43
N GLY A 130 11.08 -15.53 -20.83
CA GLY A 130 12.48 -15.21 -21.09
C GLY A 130 13.28 -14.95 -19.82
N CYS A 131 12.69 -15.15 -18.63
CA CYS A 131 13.38 -14.89 -17.38
C CYS A 131 14.43 -15.96 -17.08
N PRO A 132 15.71 -15.60 -16.85
CA PRO A 132 16.75 -16.59 -16.58
C PRO A 132 16.48 -17.41 -15.31
N SER A 133 16.87 -18.69 -15.33
CA SER A 133 16.64 -19.62 -14.21
C SER A 133 17.34 -19.19 -12.92
N GLU A 134 18.48 -18.52 -13.03
CA GLU A 134 19.29 -17.99 -11.95
C GLU A 134 18.68 -16.74 -11.32
N LYS A 135 17.79 -16.04 -12.03
CA LYS A 135 17.08 -14.85 -11.56
C LYS A 135 15.72 -15.17 -10.95
N LEU A 136 15.14 -16.34 -11.28
CA LEU A 136 13.82 -16.76 -10.83
C LEU A 136 13.89 -17.94 -9.84
N ARG A 137 13.58 -17.67 -8.58
CA ARG A 137 13.40 -18.68 -7.54
C ARG A 137 11.92 -19.00 -7.35
N ILE A 138 11.60 -20.30 -7.30
CA ILE A 138 10.25 -20.78 -7.02
C ILE A 138 10.28 -21.53 -5.69
N TYR A 139 9.42 -21.12 -4.76
CA TYR A 139 9.20 -21.81 -3.51
C TYR A 139 7.80 -22.43 -3.49
N ASN A 140 7.70 -23.76 -3.49
CA ASN A 140 6.42 -24.47 -3.33
C ASN A 140 6.17 -24.71 -1.84
N SER A 141 5.24 -23.95 -1.26
CA SER A 141 4.92 -24.07 0.16
C SER A 141 4.10 -25.34 0.41
N PRO A 142 4.42 -26.13 1.45
CA PRO A 142 3.66 -27.34 1.79
C PRO A 142 2.24 -27.05 2.29
N HIS A 143 1.98 -25.80 2.70
CA HIS A 143 0.67 -25.31 3.12
C HIS A 143 0.50 -23.84 2.72
N ASN A 144 -0.74 -23.35 2.71
CA ASN A 144 -1.00 -21.94 2.45
C ASN A 144 -0.49 -21.07 3.61
N ALA A 145 0.61 -20.35 3.38
CA ALA A 145 1.21 -19.42 4.34
C ALA A 145 0.58 -18.01 4.26
N TYR A 146 -0.46 -17.82 3.44
CA TYR A 146 -1.20 -16.58 3.26
C TYR A 146 -0.25 -15.38 3.06
N PHE A 147 -0.39 -14.35 3.89
CA PHE A 147 0.38 -13.12 3.79
C PHE A 147 1.75 -13.22 4.42
N GLN A 148 1.95 -14.12 5.39
CA GLN A 148 3.25 -14.33 6.04
C GLN A 148 4.36 -14.65 5.03
N ALA A 149 4.00 -15.38 3.97
CA ALA A 149 4.88 -15.80 2.88
C ALA A 149 5.77 -14.67 2.36
N ARG A 150 5.22 -13.46 2.17
CA ARG A 150 5.97 -12.34 1.60
C ARG A 150 7.08 -11.83 2.53
N TYR A 151 6.83 -11.87 3.84
CA TYR A 151 7.80 -11.45 4.85
C TYR A 151 8.90 -12.49 5.01
N ILE A 152 8.55 -13.78 5.02
CA ILE A 152 9.55 -14.87 5.06
C ILE A 152 10.45 -14.82 3.82
N ALA A 153 9.86 -14.68 2.64
CA ALA A 153 10.61 -14.54 1.40
C ALA A 153 11.53 -13.32 1.42
N CYS A 154 11.04 -12.19 1.94
CA CYS A 154 11.82 -10.97 2.04
C CYS A 154 12.96 -11.09 3.05
N GLU A 155 12.70 -11.62 4.26
CA GLU A 155 13.73 -11.92 5.27
C GLU A 155 14.86 -12.79 4.69
N GLN A 156 14.50 -13.81 3.90
CA GLN A 156 15.44 -14.73 3.27
C GLN A 156 16.17 -14.15 2.05
N ALA A 157 15.82 -12.95 1.61
CA ALA A 157 16.49 -12.30 0.49
C ALA A 157 17.90 -11.85 0.88
N THR A 158 18.82 -11.82 -0.09
CA THR A 158 20.17 -11.29 0.11
C THR A 158 20.28 -9.81 -0.22
N THR A 159 19.29 -9.30 -0.95
CA THR A 159 19.17 -7.92 -1.41
C THR A 159 18.75 -6.97 -0.28
N ARG A 160 18.86 -5.66 -0.53
CA ARG A 160 18.57 -4.62 0.47
C ARG A 160 17.08 -4.38 0.64
N PHE A 161 16.34 -4.40 -0.46
CA PHE A 161 14.91 -4.12 -0.50
C PHE A 161 14.14 -5.30 -1.07
N CYS A 162 12.86 -5.38 -0.71
CA CYS A 162 11.92 -6.30 -1.32
C CYS A 162 10.79 -5.52 -1.96
N PHE A 163 10.41 -5.91 -3.17
CA PHE A 163 9.18 -5.45 -3.81
C PHE A 163 8.13 -6.57 -3.74
N LEU A 164 6.99 -6.31 -3.11
CA LEU A 164 5.97 -7.32 -2.79
C LEU A 164 4.70 -7.06 -3.60
N GLN A 165 4.09 -8.11 -4.17
CA GLN A 165 2.86 -7.99 -4.96
C GLN A 165 2.04 -9.30 -4.96
N ASP A 166 0.72 -9.18 -5.03
CA ASP A 166 -0.23 -10.30 -5.18
C ASP A 166 -0.40 -10.75 -6.66
N ASP A 167 -1.07 -11.88 -6.87
CA ASP A 167 -1.31 -12.49 -8.20
C ASP A 167 -2.48 -11.89 -9.01
N ASP A 168 -3.14 -10.83 -8.54
CA ASP A 168 -4.26 -10.17 -9.23
C ASP A 168 -4.06 -8.69 -9.55
N TYR A 169 -2.86 -8.17 -9.30
CA TYR A 169 -2.51 -6.79 -9.57
C TYR A 169 -1.28 -6.71 -10.48
N LEU A 170 -1.16 -5.66 -11.29
CA LEU A 170 0.01 -5.44 -12.15
C LEU A 170 0.60 -4.06 -11.91
N ILE A 171 1.85 -4.02 -11.44
CA ILE A 171 2.61 -2.76 -11.33
C ILE A 171 3.53 -2.58 -12.52
N MET A 172 3.51 -1.37 -13.07
CA MET A 172 4.30 -1.00 -14.24
C MET A 172 5.77 -0.79 -13.88
N PRO A 173 6.73 -1.11 -14.78
CA PRO A 173 8.16 -0.99 -14.50
C PRO A 173 8.60 0.40 -14.05
N GLU A 174 8.06 1.45 -14.66
CA GLU A 174 8.39 2.83 -14.32
C GLU A 174 7.99 3.20 -12.90
N VAL A 175 6.94 2.57 -12.37
CA VAL A 175 6.46 2.74 -10.99
C VAL A 175 7.43 2.05 -10.03
N ILE A 176 7.83 0.81 -10.33
CA ILE A 176 8.80 0.05 -9.52
C ILE A 176 10.14 0.80 -9.44
N ARG A 177 10.62 1.36 -10.55
CA ARG A 177 11.82 2.22 -10.57
C ARG A 177 11.66 3.45 -9.67
N THR A 178 10.49 4.08 -9.69
CA THR A 178 10.20 5.26 -8.87
C THR A 178 10.14 4.91 -7.38
N LEU A 179 9.52 3.78 -7.03
CA LEU A 179 9.52 3.22 -5.68
C LEU A 179 10.93 2.96 -5.18
N HIS A 180 11.75 2.27 -5.98
CA HIS A 180 13.14 1.98 -5.64
C HIS A 180 13.94 3.25 -5.39
N ALA A 181 13.86 4.23 -6.29
CA ALA A 181 14.59 5.47 -6.12
C ALA A 181 14.11 6.29 -4.90
N ARG A 182 12.82 6.20 -4.52
CA ARG A 182 12.34 6.77 -3.25
C ARG A 182 12.90 6.00 -2.04
N ALA A 183 12.85 4.67 -2.07
CA ALA A 183 13.34 3.81 -1.00
C ALA A 183 14.85 4.02 -0.73
N LEU A 184 15.65 4.30 -1.75
CA LEU A 184 17.07 4.68 -1.56
C LEU A 184 17.24 5.97 -0.74
N GLY A 185 16.30 6.91 -0.83
CA GLY A 185 16.31 8.16 -0.05
C GLY A 185 15.68 8.02 1.34
N THR A 186 14.86 7.00 1.57
CA THR A 186 14.17 6.70 2.83
C THR A 186 14.32 5.21 3.19
N PRO A 187 15.54 4.73 3.45
CA PRO A 187 15.84 3.30 3.45
C PRO A 187 15.22 2.51 4.60
N ASP A 188 14.71 3.20 5.62
CA ASP A 188 14.11 2.57 6.81
C ASP A 188 12.57 2.53 6.74
N HIS A 189 11.97 3.02 5.65
CA HIS A 189 10.51 3.12 5.50
C HIS A 189 9.98 2.24 4.37
N SER A 190 8.75 1.75 4.55
CA SER A 190 8.00 1.06 3.51
C SER A 190 7.11 2.04 2.74
N ILE A 191 6.94 1.80 1.44
CA ILE A 191 6.08 2.60 0.56
C ILE A 191 5.05 1.68 -0.07
N HIS A 192 3.77 2.03 0.09
CA HIS A 192 2.62 1.20 -0.26
C HIS A 192 1.88 1.83 -1.44
N LEU A 193 1.83 1.13 -2.57
CA LEU A 193 0.92 1.49 -3.66
C LEU A 193 -0.48 1.06 -3.26
N LEU A 194 -1.48 1.93 -3.40
CA LEU A 194 -2.86 1.59 -3.10
C LEU A 194 -3.82 2.18 -4.14
N PRO A 195 -4.87 1.45 -4.55
CA PRO A 195 -5.95 2.03 -5.33
C PRO A 195 -6.72 3.06 -4.48
N PRO A 196 -7.45 4.00 -5.09
CA PRO A 196 -8.04 5.13 -4.37
C PRO A 196 -8.91 4.76 -3.17
N HIS A 197 -9.70 3.70 -3.27
CA HIS A 197 -10.56 3.26 -2.17
C HIS A 197 -9.78 2.79 -0.95
N GLU A 198 -8.64 2.12 -1.16
CA GLU A 198 -7.75 1.73 -0.07
C GLU A 198 -6.98 2.94 0.48
N VAL A 199 -6.55 3.88 -0.37
CA VAL A 199 -5.94 5.14 0.11
C VAL A 199 -6.92 5.91 1.01
N LEU A 200 -8.20 5.99 0.62
CA LEU A 200 -9.23 6.62 1.44
C LEU A 200 -9.37 5.90 2.78
N SER A 201 -9.50 4.58 2.76
CA SER A 201 -9.64 3.79 3.98
C SER A 201 -8.42 3.97 4.91
N THR A 202 -7.19 3.92 4.39
CA THR A 202 -5.97 4.20 5.16
C THR A 202 -5.97 5.61 5.75
N GLN A 203 -6.42 6.63 5.02
CA GLN A 203 -6.48 7.99 5.56
C GLN A 203 -7.52 8.11 6.67
N LEU A 204 -8.69 7.53 6.48
CA LEU A 204 -9.78 7.56 7.46
C LEU A 204 -9.49 6.70 8.69
N ARG A 205 -8.64 5.69 8.57
CA ARG A 205 -8.13 4.86 9.68
C ARG A 205 -6.89 5.45 10.36
N THR A 206 -6.43 6.64 9.99
CA THR A 206 -5.25 7.22 10.64
C THR A 206 -5.56 7.60 12.09
N VAL A 207 -4.87 6.95 13.03
CA VAL A 207 -4.95 7.23 14.46
C VAL A 207 -3.71 7.98 14.90
N VAL A 208 -3.94 9.13 15.55
CA VAL A 208 -2.89 9.93 16.19
C VAL A 208 -3.36 10.29 17.60
N THR A 209 -2.60 9.92 18.61
CA THR A 209 -2.93 10.18 20.02
C THR A 209 -1.85 11.03 20.68
N SER A 210 -2.20 11.76 21.75
CA SER A 210 -1.23 12.49 22.60
C SER A 210 -0.18 11.58 23.23
N ASP A 211 -0.53 10.30 23.28
CA ASP A 211 0.20 9.23 23.91
C ASP A 211 1.28 8.67 22.98
N GLY A 212 1.38 9.13 21.73
CA GLY A 212 2.42 8.70 20.79
C GLY A 212 2.03 7.50 19.94
N VAL A 213 0.74 7.16 19.86
CA VAL A 213 0.26 6.28 18.79
C VAL A 213 0.21 7.12 17.51
N HIS A 214 0.88 6.66 16.46
CA HIS A 214 0.91 7.27 15.15
C HIS A 214 0.78 6.18 14.09
N THR A 215 -0.43 5.70 13.85
CA THR A 215 -0.60 4.48 13.06
C THR A 215 -1.76 4.55 12.07
N SER A 216 -1.73 3.66 11.09
CA SER A 216 -2.85 3.37 10.20
C SER A 216 -2.70 1.97 9.60
N SER A 217 -3.71 1.53 8.86
CA SER A 217 -3.73 0.27 8.13
C SER A 217 -3.60 0.51 6.63
N ALA A 218 -2.60 -0.11 6.00
CA ALA A 218 -2.42 -0.14 4.55
C ALA A 218 -2.10 -1.58 4.08
N TRP A 219 -2.67 -1.95 2.92
CA TRP A 219 -2.44 -3.25 2.28
C TRP A 219 -1.14 -3.29 1.51
N LEU A 220 -0.50 -4.47 1.46
CA LEU A 220 0.75 -4.65 0.73
C LEU A 220 0.58 -5.27 -0.67
N GLY A 221 -0.58 -5.89 -0.94
CA GLY A 221 -0.82 -6.69 -2.14
C GLY A 221 -0.78 -5.93 -3.47
N HIS A 222 -1.04 -4.63 -3.42
CA HIS A 222 -1.09 -3.75 -4.60
C HIS A 222 0.30 -3.24 -5.04
N GLY A 223 1.39 -3.80 -4.50
CA GLY A 223 2.74 -3.32 -4.74
C GLY A 223 3.28 -2.56 -3.53
N THR A 224 4.32 -3.09 -2.90
CA THR A 224 4.99 -2.44 -1.77
C THR A 224 6.48 -2.60 -1.91
N ILE A 225 7.24 -1.53 -1.69
CA ILE A 225 8.68 -1.66 -1.47
C ILE A 225 8.98 -1.47 0.01
N LEU A 226 9.80 -2.34 0.58
CA LEU A 226 10.23 -2.25 1.97
C LEU A 226 11.66 -2.75 2.16
N PRO A 227 12.39 -2.25 3.17
CA PRO A 227 13.71 -2.78 3.49
C PRO A 227 13.63 -4.19 4.02
N ARG A 228 14.61 -5.03 3.67
CA ARG A 228 14.72 -6.40 4.20
C ARG A 228 14.71 -6.41 5.73
N THR A 229 15.43 -5.48 6.35
CA THR A 229 15.49 -5.32 7.81
C THR A 229 14.11 -5.09 8.41
N GLY A 230 13.22 -4.36 7.73
CA GLY A 230 11.83 -4.19 8.16
C GLY A 230 11.05 -5.50 8.22
N ALA A 231 11.25 -6.43 7.27
CA ALA A 231 10.63 -7.75 7.33
C ALA A 231 11.20 -8.62 8.47
N VAL A 232 12.52 -8.59 8.65
CA VAL A 232 13.22 -9.30 9.73
C VAL A 232 12.71 -8.84 11.10
N ASP A 233 12.73 -7.53 11.34
CA ASP A 233 12.36 -6.93 12.61
C ASP A 233 10.87 -7.14 12.92
N PHE A 234 10.01 -7.12 11.89
CA PHE A 234 8.60 -7.42 12.01
C PHE A 234 8.33 -8.87 12.42
N LEU A 235 8.95 -9.84 11.74
CA LEU A 235 8.79 -11.26 12.09
C LEU A 235 9.32 -11.53 13.49
N ALA A 236 10.47 -10.95 13.85
CA ALA A 236 11.01 -11.03 15.20
C ALA A 236 10.05 -10.44 16.27
N LEU A 237 9.36 -9.34 15.94
CA LEU A 237 8.33 -8.78 16.82
C LEU A 237 7.16 -9.73 17.00
N LEU A 238 6.60 -10.29 15.92
CA LEU A 238 5.47 -11.22 16.03
C LEU A 238 5.84 -12.46 16.86
N HIS A 239 7.06 -13.00 16.68
CA HIS A 239 7.55 -14.09 17.52
C HIS A 239 7.66 -13.70 18.99
N ARG A 240 8.14 -12.48 19.31
CA ARG A 240 8.21 -11.98 20.69
C ARG A 240 6.82 -11.78 21.31
N LEU A 241 5.83 -11.38 20.51
CA LEU A 241 4.45 -11.27 20.93
C LEU A 241 3.77 -12.64 21.14
N ASN A 242 4.47 -13.75 20.85
CA ASN A 242 3.92 -15.08 20.78
C ASN A 242 2.66 -15.13 19.89
N ALA A 243 2.71 -14.44 18.74
CA ALA A 243 1.62 -14.43 17.78
C ALA A 243 1.29 -15.87 17.35
N SER A 244 0.00 -16.19 17.36
CA SER A 244 -0.47 -17.51 16.95
C SER A 244 -0.25 -17.75 15.45
N GLU A 245 -0.30 -19.00 15.01
CA GLU A 245 -0.14 -19.35 13.58
C GLU A 245 -1.13 -18.59 12.68
N ASP A 246 -2.36 -18.39 13.16
CA ASP A 246 -3.40 -17.63 12.45
C ASP A 246 -3.01 -16.15 12.29
N GLU A 247 -2.49 -15.54 13.35
CA GLU A 247 -2.03 -14.14 13.31
C GLU A 247 -0.79 -13.97 12.42
N MET A 248 0.14 -14.92 12.47
CA MET A 248 1.30 -14.96 11.58
C MET A 248 0.84 -15.02 10.12
N LYS A 249 -0.12 -15.89 9.77
CA LYS A 249 -0.70 -16.01 8.43
C LYS A 249 -1.39 -14.72 7.97
N MET A 250 -1.96 -13.95 8.90
CA MET A 250 -2.65 -12.69 8.66
C MET A 250 -1.76 -11.45 8.81
N ALA A 251 -0.43 -11.63 8.72
CA ALA A 251 0.63 -10.65 8.93
C ALA A 251 0.40 -9.25 8.30
N ASP A 252 -0.20 -9.15 7.11
CA ASP A 252 -0.47 -7.85 6.46
C ASP A 252 -1.35 -6.92 7.33
N ASN A 253 -2.25 -7.48 8.15
CA ASN A 253 -3.09 -6.71 9.08
C ASN A 253 -2.31 -6.13 10.27
N TYR A 254 -1.09 -6.60 10.52
CA TYR A 254 -0.28 -6.22 11.67
C TYR A 254 0.88 -5.29 11.29
N PHE A 255 1.49 -5.49 10.12
CA PHE A 255 2.74 -4.84 9.72
C PHE A 255 2.71 -3.31 9.84
N THR A 256 1.76 -2.66 9.17
CA THR A 256 1.68 -1.18 9.17
C THR A 256 1.24 -0.63 10.53
N ILE A 257 0.43 -1.40 11.27
CA ILE A 257 -0.09 -0.97 12.55
C ILE A 257 1.01 -0.97 13.61
N LEU A 258 1.70 -2.12 13.77
CA LEU A 258 2.71 -2.33 14.80
C LEU A 258 3.97 -1.49 14.61
N ASN A 259 4.25 -1.02 13.39
CA ASN A 259 5.39 -0.12 13.13
C ASN A 259 5.22 1.26 13.79
N ASN A 260 4.00 1.60 14.22
CA ASN A 260 3.66 2.89 14.85
C ASN A 260 4.13 4.12 14.05
N GLN A 261 4.02 4.03 12.73
CA GLN A 261 4.22 5.14 11.81
C GLN A 261 3.02 5.24 10.88
N ILE A 262 2.67 6.47 10.47
CA ILE A 262 1.69 6.65 9.38
C ILE A 262 2.35 6.14 8.09
N PRO A 263 1.81 5.12 7.42
CA PRO A 263 2.44 4.52 6.25
C PRO A 263 2.53 5.53 5.10
N GLU A 264 3.66 5.54 4.38
CA GLU A 264 3.78 6.28 3.11
C GLU A 264 2.96 5.55 2.04
N VAL A 265 1.89 6.20 1.56
CA VAL A 265 0.94 5.62 0.61
C VAL A 265 0.90 6.43 -0.68
N TRP A 266 1.01 5.73 -1.81
CA TRP A 266 0.95 6.32 -3.14
C TRP A 266 -0.30 5.83 -3.88
N PHE A 267 -0.99 6.74 -4.55
CA PHE A 267 -2.12 6.40 -5.42
C PHE A 267 -1.64 5.63 -6.63
N ASP A 268 -2.01 4.36 -6.73
CA ASP A 268 -1.76 3.57 -7.92
C ASP A 268 -2.94 3.59 -8.91
N GLN A 269 -2.63 3.34 -10.18
CA GLN A 269 -3.59 3.43 -11.28
C GLN A 269 -4.60 2.27 -11.33
N GLY A 270 -4.41 1.18 -10.59
CA GLY A 270 -5.47 0.16 -10.47
C GLY A 270 -5.47 -0.90 -11.55
N ILE A 271 -4.31 -1.39 -12.04
CA ILE A 271 -4.29 -2.40 -13.11
C ILE A 271 -4.56 -3.80 -12.52
N GLU A 272 -5.85 -4.09 -12.35
CA GLU A 272 -6.29 -5.40 -11.89
C GLU A 272 -6.32 -6.42 -13.03
N LEU A 273 -5.72 -7.58 -12.78
CA LEU A 273 -5.68 -8.69 -13.71
C LEU A 273 -6.92 -9.61 -13.56
N GLY A 274 -7.64 -9.49 -12.45
CA GLY A 274 -8.84 -10.27 -12.16
C GLY A 274 -8.58 -11.78 -12.06
N GLY A 275 -9.65 -12.57 -12.17
CA GLY A 275 -9.61 -14.03 -12.01
C GLY A 275 -9.64 -14.48 -10.56
N GLY A 276 -9.78 -15.80 -10.34
CA GLY A 276 -9.75 -16.41 -9.00
C GLY A 276 -10.89 -16.01 -8.06
N GLN A 277 -10.81 -16.48 -6.81
CA GLN A 277 -11.66 -16.03 -5.71
C GLN A 277 -10.77 -15.33 -4.67
N PRO A 278 -10.88 -14.01 -4.48
CA PRO A 278 -10.07 -13.28 -3.51
C PRO A 278 -10.35 -13.75 -2.09
N PHE A 279 -9.30 -13.99 -1.30
CA PHE A 279 -9.42 -14.49 0.08
C PHE A 279 -9.97 -13.43 1.05
N THR A 280 -9.70 -12.16 0.79
CA THR A 280 -10.01 -11.03 1.68
C THR A 280 -11.36 -10.38 1.42
N VAL A 281 -12.01 -10.70 0.29
CA VAL A 281 -13.24 -10.03 -0.13
C VAL A 281 -14.46 -10.82 0.32
N GLY A 282 -15.49 -10.08 0.73
CA GLY A 282 -16.75 -10.63 1.22
C GLY A 282 -16.91 -10.45 2.71
N MET A 283 -18.09 -10.76 3.23
CA MET A 283 -18.44 -10.53 4.64
C MET A 283 -17.47 -11.24 5.60
N GLU A 284 -17.16 -12.50 5.33
CA GLU A 284 -16.24 -13.29 6.16
C GLU A 284 -14.81 -12.73 6.14
N GLY A 285 -14.29 -12.41 4.94
CA GLY A 285 -12.95 -11.82 4.79
C GLY A 285 -12.83 -10.47 5.49
N ASN A 286 -13.86 -9.62 5.37
CA ASN A 286 -13.91 -8.31 6.02
C ASN A 286 -13.92 -8.44 7.55
N GLU A 287 -14.76 -9.31 8.12
CA GLU A 287 -14.82 -9.50 9.57
C GLU A 287 -13.53 -10.12 10.12
N ARG A 288 -12.91 -11.07 9.39
CA ARG A 288 -11.61 -11.63 9.76
C ARG A 288 -10.52 -10.54 9.78
N ASN A 289 -10.38 -9.77 8.69
CA ASN A 289 -9.39 -8.71 8.61
C ASN A 289 -9.60 -7.65 9.70
N LYS A 290 -10.86 -7.25 9.93
CA LYS A 290 -11.23 -6.33 11.00
C LYS A 290 -10.80 -6.83 12.38
N MET A 291 -11.02 -8.12 12.66
CA MET A 291 -10.58 -8.73 13.92
C MET A 291 -9.06 -8.63 14.09
N HIS A 292 -8.27 -8.99 13.07
CA HIS A 292 -6.81 -8.91 13.15
C HIS A 292 -6.29 -7.47 13.26
N ILE A 293 -6.89 -6.52 12.55
CA ILE A 293 -6.55 -5.09 12.67
C ILE A 293 -6.78 -4.59 14.11
N ILE A 294 -7.91 -4.95 14.72
CA ILE A 294 -8.22 -4.64 16.13
C ILE A 294 -7.19 -5.29 17.05
N ASN A 295 -6.85 -6.56 16.84
CA ASN A 295 -5.83 -7.23 17.66
C ASN A 295 -4.45 -6.58 17.54
N ALA A 296 -4.04 -6.17 16.33
CA ALA A 296 -2.81 -5.42 16.11
C ALA A 296 -2.81 -4.08 16.87
N CYS A 297 -3.94 -3.38 16.90
CA CYS A 297 -4.10 -2.13 17.66
C CYS A 297 -3.92 -2.38 19.16
N ARG A 298 -4.51 -3.44 19.71
CA ARG A 298 -4.35 -3.81 21.13
C ARG A 298 -2.92 -4.17 21.49
N TYR A 299 -2.22 -4.88 20.60
CA TYR A 299 -0.80 -5.15 20.77
C TYR A 299 0.00 -3.85 20.83
N LEU A 300 -0.25 -2.93 19.90
CA LEU A 300 0.43 -1.64 19.87
C LEU A 300 0.20 -0.84 21.17
N ASP A 301 -1.05 -0.70 21.62
CA ASP A 301 -1.37 0.02 22.86
C ASP A 301 -0.70 -0.63 24.09
N THR A 302 -0.64 -1.96 24.14
CA THR A 302 0.02 -2.70 25.22
C THR A 302 1.55 -2.49 25.20
N LEU A 303 2.15 -2.49 24.01
CA LEU A 303 3.59 -2.26 23.83
C LEU A 303 3.97 -0.84 24.25
N LEU A 304 3.24 0.17 23.77
CA LEU A 304 3.50 1.57 24.10
C LEU A 304 3.27 1.87 25.58
N SER A 305 2.22 1.34 26.19
CA SER A 305 2.00 1.49 27.64
C SER A 305 3.10 0.84 28.47
N THR A 306 3.60 -0.33 28.05
CA THR A 306 4.74 -1.01 28.69
C THR A 306 6.01 -0.19 28.56
N PHE A 307 6.30 0.38 27.39
CA PHE A 307 7.47 1.25 27.17
C PHE A 307 7.44 2.52 28.01
N ARG A 308 6.25 3.06 28.32
CA ARG A 308 6.11 4.23 29.20
C ARG A 308 6.23 3.87 30.68
N ALA A 309 5.65 2.74 31.09
CA ALA A 309 5.66 2.30 32.48
C ALA A 309 7.05 1.86 32.96
N SER A 310 7.90 1.44 32.02
CA SER A 310 9.24 0.99 32.30
C SER A 310 10.24 2.03 31.77
N ASP A 311 11.22 2.45 32.58
CA ASP A 311 12.43 3.16 32.11
C ASP A 311 13.31 2.26 31.19
N MET A 312 12.73 1.15 30.71
CA MET A 312 13.30 0.14 29.81
C MET A 312 13.22 0.55 28.34
N SER A 313 12.74 1.74 27.98
CA SER A 313 12.81 2.24 26.59
C SER A 313 14.23 2.11 26.01
N ARG A 314 15.26 2.16 26.86
CA ARG A 314 16.67 1.93 26.47
C ARG A 314 17.14 0.47 26.46
N LYS A 315 16.50 -0.44 27.21
CA LYS A 315 16.93 -1.85 27.36
C LYS A 315 16.18 -2.83 26.47
N LEU A 316 14.91 -2.56 26.15
CA LEU A 316 14.08 -3.41 25.30
C LEU A 316 13.84 -2.72 23.96
N ARG A 317 14.89 -2.49 23.16
CA ARG A 317 14.72 -1.97 21.80
C ARG A 317 13.95 -3.00 20.96
N LEU A 318 12.72 -2.67 20.59
CA LEU A 318 11.99 -3.36 19.53
C LEU A 318 12.23 -2.57 18.25
N PRO A 319 13.20 -2.97 17.40
CA PRO A 319 13.65 -2.16 16.27
C PRO A 319 12.54 -1.88 15.25
N PHE A 320 11.49 -2.70 15.23
CA PHE A 320 10.34 -2.50 14.37
C PHE A 320 9.37 -1.41 14.85
N ILE A 321 9.35 -1.04 16.13
CA ILE A 321 8.33 -0.11 16.65
C ILE A 321 8.94 1.27 16.82
N GLU A 322 8.39 2.26 16.12
CA GLU A 322 8.76 3.66 16.32
C GLU A 322 8.10 4.22 17.59
N VAL A 323 8.89 4.54 18.61
CA VAL A 323 8.36 5.07 19.89
C VAL A 323 8.50 6.59 19.98
N ASP A 324 9.51 7.16 19.30
CA ASP A 324 9.84 8.60 19.34
C ASP A 324 9.40 9.31 18.04
N GLY A 325 8.37 8.77 17.39
CA GLY A 325 7.91 9.23 16.08
C GLY A 325 7.61 10.74 16.06
N VAL A 326 8.12 11.40 15.03
CA VAL A 326 7.85 12.83 14.82
C VAL A 326 6.35 13.03 14.60
N ILE A 327 5.77 14.00 15.30
CA ILE A 327 4.37 14.40 15.09
C ILE A 327 4.16 14.66 13.58
N PRO A 328 3.15 14.03 12.96
CA PRO A 328 2.91 14.19 11.53
C PRO A 328 2.83 15.67 11.14
N ALA A 329 3.40 16.02 10.00
CA ALA A 329 3.28 17.36 9.46
C ALA A 329 1.79 17.78 9.35
N GLU A 330 1.50 19.05 9.65
CA GLU A 330 0.12 19.58 9.63
C GLU A 330 -0.58 19.42 8.28
N HIS A 331 0.21 19.32 7.19
CA HIS A 331 -0.29 19.22 5.82
C HIS A 331 0.10 17.88 5.21
N PRO A 332 -0.86 16.97 4.97
CA PRO A 332 -0.57 15.69 4.33
C PRO A 332 -0.08 15.90 2.90
N ILE A 333 0.96 15.17 2.52
CA ILE A 333 1.46 15.12 1.15
C ILE A 333 0.82 13.90 0.47
N PHE A 334 0.07 14.14 -0.60
CA PHE A 334 -0.47 13.10 -1.44
C PHE A 334 0.50 12.79 -2.57
N GLN A 335 0.67 11.50 -2.87
CA GLN A 335 1.69 11.03 -3.78
C GLN A 335 1.11 10.08 -4.83
N ALA A 336 1.58 10.17 -6.06
CA ALA A 336 1.20 9.25 -7.14
C ALA A 336 2.35 9.11 -8.13
N PRO A 337 2.66 7.90 -8.63
CA PRO A 337 3.59 7.76 -9.73
C PRO A 337 3.00 8.39 -11.01
N CYS A 338 3.88 8.92 -11.85
CA CYS A 338 3.52 9.45 -13.15
C CYS A 338 3.08 8.34 -14.10
N LEU A 339 2.06 8.61 -14.91
CA LEU A 339 1.61 7.65 -15.93
C LEU A 339 2.63 7.58 -17.08
N GLY A 340 3.23 6.40 -17.30
CA GLY A 340 4.14 6.14 -18.42
C GLY A 340 5.54 6.74 -18.28
N ALA A 341 5.92 7.22 -17.09
CA ALA A 341 7.26 7.76 -16.83
C ALA A 341 7.72 7.48 -15.40
N SER A 342 9.02 7.31 -15.20
CA SER A 342 9.61 7.20 -13.86
C SER A 342 9.69 8.56 -13.19
N CYS A 343 8.58 8.99 -12.59
CA CYS A 343 8.53 10.14 -11.70
C CYS A 343 7.44 10.00 -10.63
N LEU A 344 7.57 10.81 -9.58
CA LEU A 344 6.64 10.93 -8.48
C LEU A 344 5.98 12.31 -8.51
N LEU A 345 4.65 12.33 -8.55
CA LEU A 345 3.84 13.53 -8.33
C LEU A 345 3.57 13.67 -6.85
N GLN A 346 3.74 14.89 -6.33
CA GLN A 346 3.44 15.22 -4.93
C GLN A 346 2.56 16.46 -4.90
N THR A 347 1.57 16.48 -4.01
CA THR A 347 0.72 17.64 -3.77
C THR A 347 0.33 17.74 -2.31
N ASN A 348 0.27 18.95 -1.79
CA ASN A 348 -0.27 19.25 -0.46
C ASN A 348 -1.71 19.80 -0.54
N ILE A 349 -2.32 19.80 -1.74
CA ILE A 349 -3.71 20.20 -1.92
C ILE A 349 -4.59 19.16 -1.23
N PRO A 350 -5.41 19.54 -0.24
CA PRO A 350 -6.28 18.61 0.46
C PRO A 350 -7.21 17.90 -0.54
N LEU A 351 -7.10 16.56 -0.62
CA LEU A 351 -8.00 15.73 -1.42
C LEU A 351 -9.31 15.41 -0.68
N LEU A 352 -9.31 15.63 0.63
CA LEU A 352 -10.46 15.52 1.52
C LEU A 352 -10.59 16.84 2.30
N PRO A 353 -11.82 17.27 2.63
CA PRO A 353 -12.05 18.30 3.63
C PRO A 353 -11.24 18.02 4.90
N THR A 354 -10.69 19.06 5.53
CA THR A 354 -10.11 18.95 6.87
C THR A 354 -11.20 18.56 7.84
N THR A 355 -11.29 17.27 8.14
CA THR A 355 -12.10 16.77 9.24
C THR A 355 -11.29 16.99 10.51
N SER A 356 -11.90 17.65 11.50
CA SER A 356 -11.30 17.71 12.83
C SER A 356 -11.08 16.28 13.32
N LYS A 357 -9.83 15.84 13.37
CA LYS A 357 -9.50 14.55 13.97
C LYS A 357 -9.89 14.66 15.44
N ALA A 358 -11.05 14.09 15.80
CA ALA A 358 -11.41 13.93 17.19
C ALA A 358 -10.25 13.18 17.86
N GLY A 359 -9.75 13.69 18.99
CA GLY A 359 -8.63 13.07 19.70
C GLY A 359 -8.97 11.61 19.98
N SER A 360 -8.29 10.69 19.31
CA SER A 360 -8.36 9.29 19.66
C SER A 360 -7.49 9.09 20.91
N HIS A 361 -7.89 8.14 21.75
CA HIS A 361 -7.16 7.82 22.97
C HIS A 361 -6.40 6.49 22.86
N SER A 362 -6.63 5.71 21.80
CA SER A 362 -6.12 4.35 21.65
C SER A 362 -6.10 3.93 20.19
N ALA A 363 -5.16 3.08 19.80
CA ALA A 363 -5.15 2.48 18.48
C ALA A 363 -6.45 1.71 18.18
N ASP A 364 -7.12 1.14 19.19
CA ASP A 364 -8.36 0.35 19.05
C ASP A 364 -9.53 1.18 18.48
N ASP A 365 -9.44 2.51 18.49
CA ASP A 365 -10.41 3.42 17.88
C ASP A 365 -10.35 3.45 16.34
N ILE A 366 -9.44 2.71 15.69
CA ILE A 366 -9.15 2.82 14.25
C ILE A 366 -10.40 2.76 13.34
N PHE A 367 -11.35 1.87 13.61
CA PHE A 367 -12.60 1.76 12.85
C PHE A 367 -13.65 2.79 13.26
N MET A 368 -13.63 3.23 14.52
CA MET A 368 -14.48 4.34 14.96
C MET A 368 -14.06 5.65 14.30
N GLN A 369 -12.74 5.84 14.12
CA GLN A 369 -12.17 6.95 13.39
C GLN A 369 -12.59 6.92 11.91
N GLU A 370 -12.51 5.75 11.27
CA GLU A 370 -12.98 5.58 9.90
C GLU A 370 -14.48 5.93 9.77
N LEU A 371 -15.31 5.40 10.67
CA LEU A 371 -16.75 5.65 10.66
C LEU A 371 -17.09 7.14 10.83
N ARG A 372 -16.45 7.82 11.80
CA ARG A 372 -16.62 9.27 12.01
C ARG A 372 -16.17 10.06 10.78
N GLY A 373 -15.05 9.65 10.17
CA GLY A 373 -14.54 10.25 8.95
C GLY A 373 -15.54 10.15 7.80
N ILE A 374 -16.09 8.96 7.54
CA ILE A 374 -17.12 8.74 6.52
C ILE A 374 -18.37 9.59 6.81
N GLN A 375 -18.84 9.61 8.05
CA GLN A 375 -20.01 10.40 8.45
C GLN A 375 -19.79 11.91 8.25
N SER A 376 -18.60 12.40 8.60
CA SER A 376 -18.25 13.82 8.46
C SER A 376 -18.06 14.24 7.00
N LEU A 377 -17.55 13.36 6.14
CA LEU A 377 -17.40 13.62 4.71
C LEU A 377 -18.76 13.65 4.00
N GLY A 378 -19.66 12.75 4.40
CA GLY A 378 -20.90 12.47 3.68
C GLY A 378 -20.67 11.58 2.45
N GLN A 379 -21.70 10.83 2.07
CA GLN A 379 -21.61 9.84 0.99
C GLN A 379 -21.22 10.47 -0.36
N ASP A 380 -21.74 11.67 -0.67
CA ASP A 380 -21.45 12.36 -1.93
C ASP A 380 -19.96 12.71 -2.07
N ALA A 381 -19.30 13.10 -0.98
CA ALA A 381 -17.87 13.40 -0.99
C ALA A 381 -17.03 12.13 -1.15
N VAL A 382 -17.42 11.03 -0.50
CA VAL A 382 -16.80 9.70 -0.67
C VAL A 382 -16.93 9.25 -2.12
N ASP A 383 -18.13 9.30 -2.69
CA ASP A 383 -18.39 8.97 -4.08
C ASP A 383 -17.58 9.86 -5.04
N HIS A 384 -17.50 11.15 -4.75
CA HIS A 384 -16.70 12.09 -5.54
C HIS A 384 -15.22 11.72 -5.50
N TYR A 385 -14.67 11.47 -4.30
CA TYR A 385 -13.29 11.06 -4.13
C TYR A 385 -12.97 9.82 -4.96
N LEU A 386 -13.80 8.77 -4.84
CA LEU A 386 -13.59 7.49 -5.52
C LEU A 386 -13.68 7.60 -7.05
N ARG A 387 -14.54 8.48 -7.57
CA ARG A 387 -14.73 8.64 -9.03
C ARG A 387 -13.70 9.55 -9.68
N PHE A 388 -13.30 10.64 -9.01
CA PHE A 388 -12.59 11.74 -9.67
C PHE A 388 -11.08 11.77 -9.40
N LEU A 389 -10.55 11.09 -8.37
CA LEU A 389 -9.11 11.10 -8.11
C LEU A 389 -8.29 10.38 -9.20
N LEU A 390 -8.75 9.23 -9.69
CA LEU A 390 -8.07 8.49 -10.76
C LEU A 390 -7.96 9.32 -12.03
N LEU A 391 -9.05 10.02 -12.38
CA LEU A 391 -9.03 10.91 -13.53
C LEU A 391 -8.09 12.09 -13.29
N ARG A 392 -8.15 12.78 -12.14
CA ARG A 392 -7.45 14.05 -11.96
C ARG A 392 -5.95 13.93 -11.75
N LEU A 393 -5.44 12.90 -11.06
CA LEU A 393 -3.98 12.74 -10.89
C LEU A 393 -3.32 12.27 -12.19
N SER A 394 -3.96 11.37 -12.93
CA SER A 394 -3.47 10.87 -14.22
C SER A 394 -3.63 11.91 -15.34
N THR A 395 -4.74 12.66 -15.36
CA THR A 395 -4.96 13.71 -16.36
C THR A 395 -4.25 15.00 -16.01
N ALA A 396 -4.08 15.42 -14.76
CA ALA A 396 -3.28 16.62 -14.45
C ALA A 396 -1.88 16.54 -15.08
N ALA A 397 -1.26 15.36 -15.09
CA ALA A 397 -0.01 15.10 -15.79
C ALA A 397 -0.10 15.28 -17.32
N ARG A 398 -1.28 15.08 -17.93
CA ARG A 398 -1.55 15.28 -19.37
C ARG A 398 -2.08 16.68 -19.72
N THR A 399 -2.96 17.29 -18.92
CA THR A 399 -3.64 18.57 -19.20
C THR A 399 -2.87 19.81 -18.76
N LEU A 400 -1.84 19.68 -17.91
CA LEU A 400 -0.86 20.76 -17.68
C LEU A 400 -0.10 21.15 -18.96
N HIS A 401 -0.24 20.35 -20.03
CA HIS A 401 0.25 20.67 -21.36
C HIS A 401 -0.66 21.64 -22.16
N SER A 402 -1.89 21.91 -21.68
CA SER A 402 -2.91 22.68 -22.42
C SER A 402 -3.34 23.99 -21.74
N ALA A 403 -3.02 24.18 -20.46
CA ALA A 403 -3.52 25.30 -19.64
C ALA A 403 -2.52 26.46 -19.46
N VAL A 404 -1.67 26.74 -20.45
CA VAL A 404 -0.85 27.98 -20.51
C VAL A 404 -1.64 29.17 -21.08
N HIS A 405 -2.85 28.95 -21.58
CA HIS A 405 -3.76 30.02 -21.96
C HIS A 405 -5.12 29.76 -21.32
N PHE A 406 -5.36 30.25 -20.10
CA PHE A 406 -6.66 30.72 -19.60
C PHE A 406 -6.59 30.94 -18.08
N VAL A 407 -5.89 32.00 -17.66
CA VAL A 407 -6.28 32.83 -16.51
C VAL A 407 -5.77 34.25 -16.78
N ARG A 408 -6.69 35.15 -17.12
CA ARG A 408 -6.57 36.58 -16.88
C ARG A 408 -7.74 36.97 -15.98
#